data_AF-A0A2A5BZD5-F1
#
_entry.id   AF-A0A2A5BZD5-F1
#
_cell.length_a   1.000
_cell.length_b   1.000
_cell.length_c   1.000
_cell.angle_alpha   90.00
_cell.angle_beta   90.00
_cell.angle_gamma   90.00
#
_symmetry.space_group_name_H-M   'P 1'
#
loop_
_entity.id
_entity.type
_entity.pdbx_description
1 polymer ?
#
loop_
_entity_poly.entity_id
_entity_poly.type
_entity_poly.pdbx_seq_one_letter_code
_entity_poly.pdbx_strand_id
1 'polypeptide(L)' 'MSAEIENKVSEEEKKPNATDLLKSTLSAAIGVQSNANRERDFNHGNIKTFVFAGIIFTAIFIGTVITVVNMVLP' A
#
# COMPACT_ATOMS: atom_id res chain seq x y z
N MET A 1 -38.06 -11.08 -0.12
CA MET A 1 -37.15 -10.44 -1.11
C MET A 1 -36.72 -9.05 -0.64
N SER A 2 -37.63 -8.14 -0.28
CA SER A 2 -37.25 -6.77 0.13
C SER A 2 -36.61 -6.65 1.53
N ALA A 3 -36.89 -7.56 2.46
CA ALA A 3 -36.28 -7.55 3.81
C ALA A 3 -34.86 -8.14 3.88
N GLU A 4 -34.45 -8.95 2.89
CA GLU A 4 -33.08 -9.49 2.81
C GLU A 4 -32.10 -8.43 2.27
N ILE A 5 -32.60 -7.55 1.40
CA ILE A 5 -31.84 -6.43 0.82
C ILE A 5 -31.59 -5.34 1.87
N GLU A 6 -32.52 -5.12 2.80
CA GLU A 6 -32.40 -4.10 3.85
C GLU A 6 -31.34 -4.47 4.91
N ASN A 7 -31.20 -5.77 5.24
CA ASN A 7 -30.24 -6.21 6.27
C ASN A 7 -28.78 -6.23 5.77
N LYS A 8 -28.54 -6.44 4.47
CA LYS A 8 -27.17 -6.41 3.91
C LYS A 8 -26.54 -5.02 3.82
N VAL A 9 -27.33 -3.95 3.99
CA VAL A 9 -26.84 -2.57 3.89
C VAL A 9 -26.41 -2.01 5.26
N SER A 10 -26.76 -2.66 6.38
CA SER A 10 -26.59 -2.05 7.73
C SER A 10 -25.31 -2.40 8.50
N GLU A 11 -24.47 -3.32 8.02
CA GLU A 11 -23.22 -3.75 8.70
C GLU A 11 -21.93 -3.12 8.10
N GLU A 12 -22.05 -2.11 7.23
CA GLU A 12 -20.90 -1.41 6.61
C GLU A 12 -20.89 0.10 6.87
N GLU A 13 -21.29 0.58 8.05
CA GLU A 13 -21.09 2.01 8.41
C GLU A 13 -20.62 2.22 9.86
N LYS A 14 -19.73 1.37 10.36
CA LYS A 14 -18.99 1.73 11.57
C LYS A 14 -17.85 2.66 11.19
N LYS A 15 -17.99 3.94 11.56
CA LYS A 15 -16.97 4.97 11.31
C LYS A 15 -15.59 4.43 11.74
N PRO A 16 -14.58 4.46 10.83
CA PRO A 16 -13.24 4.01 11.17
C PRO A 16 -12.77 4.83 12.35
N ASN A 17 -12.36 4.14 13.40
CA ASN A 17 -11.88 4.86 14.57
C ASN A 17 -10.53 5.49 14.23
N ALA A 18 -10.05 6.43 15.04
CA ALA A 18 -8.75 7.09 14.84
C ALA A 18 -7.60 6.08 14.67
N THR A 19 -7.73 4.90 15.28
CA THR A 19 -6.80 3.78 15.16
C THR A 19 -6.81 3.11 13.79
N ASP A 20 -7.96 3.05 13.09
CA ASP A 20 -8.07 2.49 11.74
C ASP A 20 -7.52 3.47 10.70
N LEU A 21 -7.74 4.76 10.93
CA LEU A 21 -7.18 5.85 10.15
C LEU A 21 -5.64 5.86 10.23
N LEU A 22 -5.08 5.71 11.43
CA LEU A 22 -3.63 5.64 11.61
C LEU A 22 -3.03 4.39 10.95
N LYS A 23 -3.66 3.23 11.12
CA LYS A 23 -3.24 1.97 10.48
C LYS A 23 -3.27 2.04 8.96
N SER A 24 -4.33 2.61 8.40
CA SER A 24 -4.45 2.85 6.97
C SER A 24 -3.31 3.74 6.47
N THR A 25 -3.03 4.83 7.17
CA THR A 25 -1.97 5.78 6.80
C THR A 25 -0.57 5.18 6.86
N LEU A 26 -0.28 4.36 7.87
CA LEU A 26 1.02 3.71 8.02
C LEU A 26 1.24 2.59 6.99
N SER A 27 0.17 1.85 6.67
CA SER A 27 0.20 0.80 5.67
C SER A 27 0.35 1.36 4.24
N ALA A 28 -0.17 2.57 4.04
CA ALA A 28 0.00 3.37 2.84
C ALA A 28 1.43 3.94 2.70
N ALA A 29 2.12 4.25 3.79
CA ALA A 29 3.50 4.75 3.74
C ALA A 29 4.54 3.64 3.44
N ILE A 30 4.22 2.40 3.79
CA ILE A 30 5.15 1.25 3.71
C ILE A 30 4.94 0.41 2.45
N GLY A 31 3.83 0.59 1.72
CA GLY A 31 3.58 -0.15 0.48
C GLY A 31 2.90 -1.50 0.72
N VAL A 32 2.05 -1.60 1.76
CA VAL A 32 1.20 -2.79 1.90
C VAL A 32 0.28 -2.84 0.68
N GLN A 33 0.47 -3.85 -0.15
CA GLN A 33 -0.43 -4.10 -1.26
C GLN A 33 -1.56 -5.01 -0.78
N SER A 34 -2.79 -4.69 -1.19
CA SER A 34 -3.96 -5.49 -0.89
C SER A 34 -3.75 -6.95 -1.33
N ASN A 35 -4.42 -7.90 -0.68
CA ASN A 35 -4.30 -9.31 -1.06
C ASN A 35 -4.70 -9.56 -2.51
N ALA A 36 -5.65 -8.80 -3.06
CA ALA A 36 -6.03 -8.86 -4.47
C ALA A 36 -4.89 -8.43 -5.40
N ASN A 37 -4.15 -7.37 -5.04
CA ASN A 37 -2.98 -6.93 -5.80
C ASN A 37 -1.89 -7.99 -5.76
N ARG A 38 -1.63 -8.55 -4.58
CA ARG A 38 -0.68 -9.66 -4.41
C ARG A 38 -1.09 -10.85 -5.27
N GLU A 39 -2.34 -11.30 -5.17
CA GLU A 39 -2.82 -12.47 -5.90
C GLU A 39 -2.72 -12.31 -7.42
N ARG A 40 -3.08 -11.15 -7.97
CA ARG A 40 -2.89 -10.86 -9.40
C ARG A 40 -1.43 -10.88 -9.80
N ASP A 41 -0.59 -10.24 -9.01
CA ASP A 41 0.83 -10.04 -9.27
C ASP A 41 1.62 -11.36 -9.16
N PHE A 42 1.19 -12.28 -8.31
CA PHE A 42 1.79 -13.60 -8.13
C PHE A 42 1.17 -14.69 -9.03
N ASN A 43 -0.10 -14.58 -9.41
CA ASN A 43 -0.75 -15.56 -10.30
C ASN A 43 -0.53 -15.26 -11.79
N HIS A 44 -0.33 -13.99 -12.15
CA HIS A 44 -0.19 -13.57 -13.55
C HIS A 44 1.14 -12.84 -13.84
N GLY A 45 1.88 -12.44 -12.81
CA GLY A 45 3.14 -11.72 -12.94
C GLY A 45 4.39 -12.60 -12.82
N ASN A 46 5.51 -12.09 -13.34
CA ASN A 46 6.82 -12.73 -13.20
C ASN A 46 7.56 -12.14 -11.99
N ILE A 47 7.94 -12.99 -11.04
CA ILE A 47 8.67 -12.59 -9.83
C ILE A 47 9.94 -11.76 -10.13
N LYS A 48 10.62 -12.03 -11.25
CA LYS A 48 11.83 -11.30 -11.66
C LYS A 48 11.55 -9.81 -11.92
N THR A 49 10.36 -9.49 -12.40
CA THR A 49 9.93 -8.10 -12.64
C THR A 49 9.81 -7.33 -11.33
N PHE A 50 9.28 -7.97 -10.27
CA PHE A 50 9.19 -7.35 -8.94
C PHE A 50 10.56 -7.14 -8.30
N VAL A 51 11.48 -8.09 -8.46
CA VAL A 51 12.86 -7.97 -7.95
C VAL A 51 13.57 -6.81 -8.65
N PHE A 52 13.47 -6.71 -9.97
CA PHE A 52 14.10 -5.63 -10.72
C PHE A 52 13.51 -4.26 -10.35
N ALA A 53 12.18 -4.18 -10.23
CA ALA A 53 11.50 -2.97 -9.77
C ALA A 53 11.96 -2.54 -8.37
N GLY A 54 12.12 -3.49 -7.44
CA GLY A 54 12.64 -3.23 -6.09
C GLY A 54 14.08 -2.70 -6.10
N ILE A 55 14.94 -3.24 -6.96
CA ILE A 55 16.34 -2.78 -7.08
C ILE A 55 16.40 -1.35 -7.61
N ILE A 56 15.65 -1.05 -8.67
CA ILE A 56 15.60 0.31 -9.23
C ILE A 56 15.07 1.30 -8.19
N PHE A 57 13.96 0.96 -7.53
CA PHE A 57 13.37 1.80 -6.49
C PHE A 57 14.39 2.10 -5.37
N THR A 58 15.12 1.08 -4.93
CA THR A 58 16.12 1.21 -3.86
C THR A 58 17.27 2.12 -4.29
N ALA A 59 17.78 1.97 -5.51
CA ALA A 59 18.86 2.82 -6.02
C ALA A 59 18.43 4.30 -6.07
N ILE A 60 17.21 4.57 -6.54
CA ILE A 60 16.64 5.91 -6.60
C ILE A 60 16.45 6.49 -5.19
N PHE A 61 15.96 5.69 -4.23
CA PHE A 61 15.77 6.13 -2.85
C PHE A 61 17.11 6.54 -2.20
N ILE A 62 18.15 5.74 -2.38
CA ILE A 62 19.49 6.04 -1.87
C ILE A 62 20.05 7.31 -2.50
N GLY A 63 19.96 7.44 -3.83
CA GLY A 63 20.39 8.65 -4.53
C GLY A 63 19.70 9.90 -3.99
N THR A 64 18.39 9.80 -3.76
CA THR A 64 17.58 10.88 -3.17
C THR A 64 18.09 11.29 -1.80
N VAL A 65 18.33 10.32 -0.89
CA VAL A 65 18.86 10.61 0.44
C VAL A 65 20.23 11.27 0.35
N ILE A 66 21.12 10.77 -0.49
CA ILE A 66 22.46 11.34 -0.69
C ILE A 66 22.38 12.79 -1.18
N THR A 67 21.55 13.05 -2.19
CA THR A 67 21.36 14.42 -2.71
C THR A 67 20.85 15.36 -1.64
N VAL A 68 19.84 14.94 -0.86
CA VAL A 68 19.30 15.75 0.24
C VAL A 68 20.37 16.04 1.28
N VAL A 69 21.12 15.03 1.70
CA VAL A 69 22.18 15.19 2.71
C VAL A 69 23.25 16.16 2.21
N ASN A 70 23.72 16.00 0.97
CA ASN A 70 24.73 16.88 0.40
C ASN A 70 24.24 18.32 0.19
N MET A 71 22.93 18.51 -0.04
CA MET A 71 22.34 19.84 -0.13
C MET A 71 22.25 20.52 1.25
N VAL A 72 22.07 19.74 2.32
CA VAL A 72 21.88 20.25 3.69
C VAL A 72 23.20 20.42 4.44
N LEU A 73 24.23 19.64 4.12
CA LEU A 73 25.57 19.71 4.72
C LEU A 73 26.57 20.32 3.73
N PRO A 74 26.56 21.66 3.53
CA PRO A 74 27.51 22.34 2.64
C PRO A 74 28.97 22.15 3.07
#